data_AF-A0A9N9E8S1-F1
#
_entry.id   AF-A0A9N9E8S1-F1
#
_cell.length_a   1.000
_cell.length_b   1.000
_cell.length_c   1.000
_cell.angle_alpha   90.00
_cell.angle_beta   90.00
_cell.angle_gamma   90.00
#
_symmetry.space_group_name_H-M   'P 1'
#
loop_
_entity.id
_entity.type
_entity.pdbx_description
1 polymer ?
#
loop_
_entity_poly.entity_id
_entity_poly.type
_entity_poly.pdbx_seq_one_letter_code
_entity_poly.pdbx_strand_id
1 'polypeptide(L)' 'WATFANALRTAFQPPDHQQYLRQQLKKLRQTGSVQEYGMQFQNLLGQIEGMGDLDQVAYFIDGLKPAT' A
#
# COMPACT_ATOMS: atom_id res chain seq x y z
N TRP A 1 16.13 -19.97 -3.20
CA TRP A 1 14.76 -19.48 -2.95
C TRP A 1 14.56 -18.04 -3.44
N ALA A 2 15.31 -17.06 -2.96
CA ALA A 2 15.18 -15.65 -3.37
C ALA A 2 15.21 -15.41 -4.90
N THR A 3 16.12 -16.08 -5.61
CA THR A 3 16.22 -15.98 -7.09
C THR A 3 14.96 -16.50 -7.80
N PHE A 4 14.37 -17.58 -7.29
CA PHE A 4 13.16 -18.18 -7.84
C PHE A 4 11.94 -17.28 -7.59
N ALA A 5 11.80 -16.76 -6.36
CA ALA A 5 10.74 -15.81 -6.01
C ALA A 5 10.83 -14.52 -6.84
N ASN A 6 12.04 -14.01 -7.06
CA ASN A 6 12.24 -12.83 -7.89
C ASN A 6 11.94 -13.10 -9.37
N ALA A 7 12.34 -14.26 -9.91
CA ALA A 7 12.01 -14.66 -11.28
C ALA A 7 10.50 -14.79 -11.51
N LEU A 8 9.77 -15.38 -10.54
CA LEU A 8 8.30 -15.41 -10.55
C LEU A 8 7.71 -13.98 -10.53
N ARG A 9 8.22 -13.12 -9.65
CA ARG A 9 7.77 -11.74 -9.58
C ARG A 9 8.01 -10.99 -10.89
N THR A 10 9.19 -11.13 -11.51
CA THR A 10 9.48 -10.52 -12.81
C THR A 10 8.60 -11.07 -13.94
N ALA A 11 8.28 -12.37 -13.92
CA ALA A 11 7.49 -13.00 -14.98
C ALA A 11 5.98 -12.65 -14.91
N PHE A 12 5.46 -12.40 -13.70
CA PHE A 12 4.01 -12.24 -13.49
C PHE A 12 3.59 -10.86 -12.98
N GLN A 13 4.53 -10.02 -12.52
CA GLN A 13 4.22 -8.66 -12.05
C GLN A 13 4.27 -7.68 -13.23
N PRO A 14 3.17 -6.95 -13.51
CA PRO A 14 3.19 -5.91 -14.54
C PRO A 14 4.25 -4.83 -14.22
N PRO A 15 4.88 -4.23 -15.24
CA PRO A 15 5.85 -3.14 -15.04
C PRO A 15 5.26 -1.95 -14.25
N ASP A 16 3.96 -1.69 -14.42
CA ASP A 16 3.23 -0.63 -13.72
C ASP A 16 2.67 -1.02 -12.34
N HIS A 17 2.95 -2.23 -11.85
CA HIS A 17 2.34 -2.72 -10.62
C HIS A 17 2.65 -1.84 -9.39
N GLN A 18 3.90 -1.38 -9.26
CA GLN A 18 4.29 -0.47 -8.18
C GLN A 18 3.60 0.89 -8.31
N GLN A 19 3.39 1.39 -9.54
CA GLN A 19 2.62 2.62 -9.75
C GLN A 19 1.15 2.42 -9.37
N TYR A 20 0.56 1.28 -9.75
CA TYR A 20 -0.82 0.94 -9.42
C TYR A 20 -1.04 0.86 -7.90
N LEU A 21 -0.15 0.19 -7.16
CA LEU A 21 -0.21 0.14 -5.70
C LEU A 21 -0.11 1.52 -5.05
N ARG A 22 0.80 2.38 -5.54
CA ARG A 22 0.94 3.77 -5.07
C ARG A 22 -0.31 4.60 -5.38
N GLN A 23 -0.96 4.38 -6.51
CA GLN A 23 -2.23 5.04 -6.84
C GLN A 23 -3.37 4.57 -5.94
N GLN A 24 -3.43 3.28 -5.62
CA GLN A 24 -4.40 2.75 -4.67
C GLN A 24 -4.21 3.35 -3.28
N LEU A 25 -2.97 3.41 -2.80
CA LEU A 25 -2.64 4.01 -1.50
C LEU A 25 -3.11 5.48 -1.43
N LYS A 26 -2.84 6.27 -2.48
CA LYS A 26 -3.29 7.68 -2.58
C LYS A 26 -4.80 7.85 -2.55
N LYS A 27 -5.55 6.84 -3.01
CA LYS A 27 -7.02 6.86 -3.05
C LYS A 27 -7.65 6.21 -1.82
N LEU A 28 -6.87 5.54 -0.98
CA LEU A 28 -7.37 4.83 0.19
C LEU A 28 -7.91 5.84 1.21
N ARG A 29 -9.19 5.71 1.55
CA ARG A 29 -9.88 6.54 2.53
C ARG A 29 -10.57 5.65 3.55
N GLN A 30 -10.65 6.11 4.80
CA GLN A 30 -11.43 5.47 5.84
C GLN A 30 -12.92 5.68 5.58
N THR A 31 -13.61 4.64 5.11
CA THR A 31 -15.07 4.63 4.92
C THR A 31 -15.82 3.97 6.09
N GLY A 32 -15.15 3.08 6.83
CA GLY A 32 -15.71 2.32 7.95
C GLY A 32 -14.98 2.54 9.27
N SER A 33 -14.69 1.43 9.97
CA SER A 33 -13.88 1.47 11.18
C SER A 33 -12.41 1.79 10.88
N VAL A 34 -11.71 2.37 11.85
CA VAL A 34 -10.26 2.63 11.74
C VAL A 34 -9.49 1.31 11.60
N GLN A 35 -9.98 0.24 12.23
CA GLN A 35 -9.36 -1.09 12.16
C GLN A 35 -9.42 -1.66 10.73
N GLU A 36 -10.57 -1.62 10.07
CA GLU A 36 -10.72 -2.07 8.68
C GLU A 36 -9.86 -1.24 7.72
N TYR A 37 -9.79 0.07 7.94
CA TYR A 37 -8.91 0.96 7.18
C TYR A 37 -7.43 0.59 7.40
N GLY A 38 -7.02 0.37 8.65
CA GLY A 38 -5.65 -0.02 9.00
C GLY A 38 -5.22 -1.34 8.38
N MET A 39 -6.10 -2.34 8.35
CA MET A 39 -5.84 -3.62 7.66
C MET A 39 -5.64 -3.43 6.16
N GLN A 40 -6.49 -2.64 5.50
CA GLN A 40 -6.35 -2.36 4.07
C GLN A 40 -5.06 -1.59 3.77
N PHE A 41 -4.72 -0.62 4.62
CA PHE A 41 -3.49 0.15 4.50
C PHE A 41 -2.26 -0.76 4.63
N GLN A 42 -2.20 -1.62 5.65
CA GLN A 42 -1.08 -2.56 5.86
C GLN A 42 -0.93 -3.55 4.71
N ASN A 43 -2.04 -4.04 4.14
CA ASN A 43 -2.00 -4.96 3.01
C ASN A 43 -1.41 -4.30 1.75
N LEU A 44 -1.78 -3.04 1.48
CA LEU A 44 -1.18 -2.26 0.38
C LEU A 44 0.29 -1.96 0.64
N LEU A 45 0.62 -1.54 1.87
CA LEU A 45 1.97 -1.18 2.25
C LEU A 45 2.96 -2.36 2.12
N GLY A 46 2.55 -3.57 2.51
CA GLY A 46 3.37 -4.78 2.41
C GLY A 46 3.74 -5.18 0.98
N GLN A 47 3.05 -4.63 -0.03
CA GLN A 47 3.32 -4.88 -1.45
C GLN A 47 4.13 -3.75 -2.11
N ILE A 48 4.21 -2.58 -1.48
CA ILE A 48 4.94 -1.42 -1.99
C ILE A 48 6.40 -1.54 -1.58
N GLU A 49 7.30 -1.43 -2.57
CA GLU A 49 8.74 -1.44 -2.32
C GLU A 49 9.26 -0.01 -2.10
N GLY A 50 10.09 0.17 -1.07
CA GLY A 50 10.88 1.39 -0.85
C GLY A 50 10.09 2.64 -0.42
N MET A 51 9.00 2.49 0.34
CA MET A 51 8.29 3.62 0.95
C MET A 51 8.91 4.00 2.30
N GLY A 52 9.33 5.26 2.47
CA GLY A 52 9.90 5.75 3.72
C GLY A 52 8.86 5.90 4.82
N ASP A 53 9.24 5.66 6.07
CA ASP A 53 8.34 5.65 7.23
C ASP A 53 7.50 6.94 7.38
N LEU A 54 8.11 8.10 7.11
CA LEU A 54 7.40 9.38 7.16
C LEU A 54 6.30 9.48 6.10
N ASP A 55 6.55 8.98 4.89
CA ASP A 55 5.53 8.91 3.84
C ASP A 55 4.39 7.97 4.25
N GLN A 56 4.70 6.82 4.87
CA GLN A 56 3.69 5.89 5.34
C GLN A 56 2.74 6.56 6.34
N VAL A 57 3.30 7.27 7.32
CA VAL A 57 2.51 8.00 8.32
C VAL A 57 1.69 9.11 7.66
N ALA A 58 2.28 9.86 6.72
CA ALA A 58 1.57 10.92 6.01
C ALA A 58 0.37 10.39 5.22
N TYR A 59 0.53 9.29 4.46
CA TYR A 59 -0.56 8.67 3.71
C TYR A 59 -1.63 8.07 4.63
N PHE A 60 -1.24 7.51 5.77
CA PHE A 60 -2.18 6.96 6.74
C PHE A 60 -3.06 8.07 7.32
N ILE A 61 -2.46 9.18 7.76
CA ILE A 61 -3.19 10.31 8.34
C ILE A 61 -4.08 10.99 7.29
N ASP A 62 -3.58 11.18 6.07
CA ASP A 62 -4.38 11.77 4.98
C ASP A 62 -5.66 10.96 4.70
N GLY A 63 -5.58 9.63 4.77
CA GLY A 63 -6.71 8.76 4.53
C GLY A 63 -7.72 8.65 5.67
N LEU A 64 -7.41 9.14 6.89
CA LEU A 64 -8.32 9.08 8.02
C LEU A 64 -9.52 10.02 7.85
N LYS A 65 -10.69 9.59 8.34
CA LYS A 65 -11.86 10.46 8.37
C LYS A 65 -11.70 11.50 9.50
N PRO A 66 -12.17 12.74 9.32
CA PRO A 66 -12.15 13.73 10.38
C PRO A 66 -12.98 13.24 11.58
N ALA A 67 -12.50 13.54 12.79
CA ALA A 67 -13.29 13.32 13.99
C ALA A 67 -14.54 14.22 13.92
N THR A 68 -15.71 13.60 13.89
CA THR A 68 -17.02 14.27 14.04
C THR A 68 -17.37 14.32 15.51
#